data_AF-A0AAW6E441-F1
#
_entry.id   AF-A0AAW6E441-F1
#
_cell.length_a   1.000
_cell.length_b   1.000
_cell.length_c   1.000
_cell.angle_alpha   90.00
_cell.angle_beta   90.00
_cell.angle_gamma   90.00
#
_symmetry.space_group_name_H-M   'P 1'
#
loop_
_entity.id
_entity.type
_entity.pdbx_description
1 polymer ?
#
loop_
_entity_poly.entity_id
_entity_poly.type
_entity_poly.pdbx_seq_one_letter_code
_entity_poly.pdbx_strand_id
1 'polypeptide(L)'
;MQPVKRGTWENTNTPNQLRCSNCEIIHFIAQYPHGEINYCPNCGARMDSDSSIADIINEQPTADVQEVKHGYWKFHEKTKLVPANKVGIKEEYTNGHDCTVVDNTNVNKKIMIMKKRITLKIPICSVCGWCGHDECDATPYCPNCGARMDGDNNG
;
A
#
# COMPACT_ATOMS: atom_id res chain seq x y z
N MET A 1 23.20 35.75 7.76
CA MET A 1 21.81 35.65 8.26
C MET A 1 21.91 35.27 9.73
N GLN A 2 21.29 36.03 10.64
CA GLN A 2 21.31 35.68 12.07
C GLN A 2 20.30 34.54 12.32
N PRO A 3 20.61 33.56 13.19
CA PRO A 3 19.69 32.46 13.46
C PRO A 3 18.42 32.99 14.14
N VAL A 4 17.25 32.59 13.63
CA VAL A 4 15.96 32.92 14.25
C VAL A 4 15.90 32.22 15.60
N LYS A 5 15.72 32.97 16.69
CA LYS A 5 15.55 32.41 18.04
C LYS A 5 14.25 31.60 18.06
N ARG A 6 14.35 30.29 18.28
CA ARG A 6 13.21 29.38 18.44
C ARG A 6 12.97 29.12 19.93
N GLY A 7 11.71 28.95 20.32
CA GLY A 7 11.31 28.68 21.70
C GLY A 7 10.02 27.88 21.74
N THR A 8 9.58 27.55 22.96
CA THR A 8 8.37 26.77 23.26
C THR A 8 7.63 27.44 24.41
N TRP A 9 6.30 27.31 24.43
CA TRP A 9 5.49 27.76 25.55
C TRP A 9 5.37 26.66 26.59
N GLU A 10 5.79 26.95 27.82
CA GLU A 10 5.68 26.06 28.96
C GLU A 10 4.50 26.47 29.85
N ASN A 11 3.74 25.50 30.34
CA ASN A 11 2.69 25.78 31.33
C ASN A 11 3.30 26.13 32.69
N THR A 12 2.71 27.08 33.41
CA THR A 12 3.10 27.38 34.79
C THR A 12 2.16 26.70 35.80
N ASN A 13 2.48 26.81 37.10
CA ASN A 13 1.64 26.28 38.20
C ASN A 13 0.29 27.00 38.34
N THR A 14 0.09 28.09 37.61
CA THR A 14 -1.13 28.89 37.63
C THR A 14 -1.86 28.74 36.30
N PRO A 15 -3.18 28.51 36.31
CA PRO A 15 -3.95 28.38 35.08
C PRO A 15 -3.87 29.67 34.26
N ASN A 16 -3.98 29.53 32.93
CA ASN A 16 -3.96 30.64 31.97
C ASN A 16 -2.65 31.44 31.91
N GLN A 17 -1.53 30.86 32.31
CA GLN A 17 -0.21 31.46 32.20
C GLN A 17 0.74 30.55 31.40
N LEU A 18 1.48 31.16 30.47
CA LEU A 18 2.51 30.49 29.70
C LEU A 18 3.86 31.18 29.92
N ARG A 19 4.91 30.38 30.12
CA ARG A 19 6.30 30.82 30.23
C ARG A 19 7.01 30.60 28.90
N CYS A 20 7.78 31.59 28.46
CA CYS A 20 8.66 31.43 27.30
C CYS A 20 9.95 30.72 27.70
N SER A 21 10.31 29.61 27.03
CA SER A 21 11.57 28.89 27.33
C SER A 21 12.86 29.66 26.99
N ASN A 22 12.78 30.70 26.15
CA ASN A 22 13.96 31.48 25.73
C ASN A 22 14.27 32.70 26.62
N CYS A 23 13.26 33.33 27.25
CA CYS A 23 13.46 34.54 28.06
C CYS A 23 12.74 34.51 29.41
N GLU A 24 12.13 33.38 29.76
CA GLU A 24 11.46 33.11 31.02
C GLU A 24 10.29 34.03 31.39
N ILE A 25 9.90 34.95 30.50
CA ILE A 25 8.76 35.81 30.75
C ILE A 25 7.47 34.99 30.79
N ILE A 26 6.58 35.38 31.70
CA ILE A 26 5.28 34.75 31.90
C ILE A 26 4.20 35.69 31.35
N HIS A 27 3.38 35.18 30.44
CA HIS A 27 2.24 35.91 29.86
C HIS A 27 0.91 35.25 30.21
N PHE A 28 -0.13 36.08 30.40
CA PHE A 28 -1.50 35.62 30.59
C PHE A 28 -2.14 35.31 29.24
N ILE A 29 -2.67 34.09 29.07
CA ILE A 29 -3.31 33.64 27.81
C ILE A 29 -4.52 34.53 27.46
N ALA A 30 -5.27 34.97 28.47
CA ALA A 30 -6.46 35.81 28.30
C ALA A 30 -6.19 37.20 27.68
N GLN A 31 -4.93 37.63 27.62
CA GLN A 31 -4.55 38.89 26.94
C GLN A 31 -4.51 38.74 25.42
N TYR A 32 -4.58 37.52 24.89
CA TYR A 32 -4.49 37.26 23.45
C TYR A 32 -5.85 36.84 22.87
N PRO A 33 -6.30 37.45 21.76
CA PRO A 33 -7.54 37.07 21.11
C PRO A 33 -7.41 35.70 20.45
N HIS A 34 -7.80 34.64 21.16
CA HIS A 34 -8.12 33.27 20.70
C HIS A 34 -7.23 32.62 19.61
N GLY A 35 -5.98 33.04 19.44
CA GLY A 35 -5.07 32.55 18.41
C GLY A 35 -3.81 31.90 18.97
N GLU A 36 -3.13 31.14 18.11
CA GLU A 36 -1.82 30.54 18.39
C GLU A 36 -0.77 31.64 18.59
N ILE A 37 -0.14 31.66 19.77
CA ILE A 37 0.87 32.66 20.12
C ILE A 37 2.21 32.28 19.47
N ASN A 38 2.34 32.55 18.17
CA ASN A 38 3.48 32.11 17.36
C ASN A 38 4.80 32.83 17.67
N TYR A 39 4.76 33.93 18.44
CA TYR A 39 5.95 34.69 18.82
C TYR A 39 5.87 35.18 20.26
N CYS A 40 6.99 35.15 20.98
CA CYS A 40 7.13 35.80 22.27
C CYS A 40 7.23 37.33 22.08
N PRO A 41 6.33 38.13 22.69
CA PRO A 41 6.34 39.59 22.52
C PRO A 41 7.55 40.27 23.18
N ASN A 42 8.19 39.61 24.16
CA ASN A 42 9.31 40.17 24.89
C ASN A 42 10.65 39.98 24.17
N CYS A 43 10.91 38.78 23.66
CA CYS A 43 12.21 38.44 23.08
C CYS A 43 12.19 38.18 21.56
N GLY A 44 11.01 38.19 20.95
CA GLY A 44 10.82 37.93 19.51
C GLY A 44 11.09 36.47 19.10
N ALA A 45 11.26 35.55 20.04
CA ALA A 45 11.42 34.14 19.72
C ALA A 45 10.16 33.59 19.05
N ARG A 46 10.34 32.83 17.97
CA ARG A 46 9.24 32.11 17.33
C ARG A 46 8.94 30.84 18.12
N MET A 47 7.68 30.63 18.45
CA MET A 47 7.24 29.54 19.31
C MET A 47 6.83 28.38 18.42
N ASP A 48 7.62 27.30 18.48
CA ASP A 48 7.34 26.09 17.72
C ASP A 48 6.23 25.34 18.50
N SER A 49 5.00 25.39 18.00
CA SER A 49 3.88 24.58 18.52
C SER A 49 4.11 23.14 18.07
N ASP A 50 4.45 22.27 19.02
CA ASP A 50 4.59 20.81 18.90
C ASP A 50 5.18 20.28 17.58
N SER A 51 6.46 19.90 17.62
CA SER A 51 7.19 19.07 16.65
C SER A 51 6.71 19.22 15.21
N SER A 52 7.30 20.18 14.50
CA SER A 52 7.00 20.36 13.08
C SER A 52 7.23 19.06 12.32
N ILE A 53 6.45 18.77 11.26
CA ILE A 53 6.72 17.63 10.37
C ILE A 53 8.19 17.61 9.91
N ALA A 54 8.85 18.78 9.87
CA ALA A 54 10.27 18.89 9.56
C ALA A 54 11.18 18.17 10.57
N ASP A 55 10.83 18.11 11.86
CA ASP A 55 11.61 17.40 12.88
C ASP A 55 11.50 15.88 12.66
N ILE A 56 10.32 15.39 12.29
CA ILE A 56 10.08 13.97 11.95
C ILE A 56 10.88 13.57 10.70
N ILE A 57 10.95 14.42 9.68
CA ILE A 57 11.69 14.15 8.44
C ILE A 57 13.20 14.07 8.71
N ASN A 58 13.74 14.96 9.55
CA ASN A 58 15.18 15.00 9.83
C ASN A 58 15.65 13.84 10.74
N GLU A 59 14.76 13.23 11.51
CA GLU A 59 15.05 12.07 12.37
C GLU A 59 14.82 10.72 11.69
N GLN A 60 14.26 10.66 10.48
CA GLN A 60 14.18 9.41 9.74
C GLN A 60 15.59 9.00 9.25
N PRO A 61 16.03 7.75 9.49
CA PRO A 61 17.24 7.24 8.84
C PRO A 61 17.08 7.30 7.32
N THR A 62 18.17 7.55 6.59
CA THR A 62 18.17 7.45 5.12
C THR A 62 17.73 6.03 4.75
N ALA A 63 16.58 5.91 4.08
CA ALA A 63 16.07 4.61 3.68
C ALA A 63 17.08 3.93 2.74
N ASP A 64 17.37 2.67 3.00
CA ASP A 64 18.15 1.83 2.08
C ASP A 64 17.35 1.63 0.80
N VAL A 65 17.66 2.43 -0.23
CA VAL A 65 17.05 2.29 -1.56
C VAL A 65 17.71 1.08 -2.23
N GLN A 66 17.03 -0.06 -2.21
CA GLN A 66 17.42 -1.20 -3.04
C GLN A 66 17.11 -0.90 -4.50
N GLU A 67 18.03 -1.24 -5.39
CA GLU A 67 17.83 -1.14 -6.83
C GLU A 67 16.59 -1.95 -7.27
N VAL A 68 15.78 -1.35 -8.15
CA VAL A 68 14.61 -2.03 -8.71
C VAL A 68 15.10 -3.17 -9.59
N LYS A 69 14.70 -4.40 -9.26
CA LYS A 69 15.00 -5.57 -10.08
C LYS A 69 14.20 -5.49 -11.38
N HIS A 70 14.85 -5.57 -12.53
CA HIS A 70 14.21 -5.63 -13.84
C HIS A 70 14.09 -7.06 -14.35
N GLY A 71 13.03 -7.36 -15.10
CA GLY A 71 12.70 -8.68 -15.59
C GLY A 71 11.84 -8.64 -16.86
N TYR A 72 11.49 -9.83 -17.34
CA TYR A 72 10.63 -10.01 -18.52
C TYR A 72 9.80 -11.29 -18.41
N TRP A 73 8.65 -11.33 -19.07
CA TRP A 73 7.73 -12.46 -19.02
C TRP A 73 8.11 -13.51 -20.07
N LYS A 74 8.31 -14.76 -19.66
CA LYS A 74 8.46 -15.91 -20.57
C LYS A 74 7.09 -16.56 -20.74
N PHE A 75 6.53 -16.53 -21.95
CA PHE A 75 5.22 -17.14 -22.20
C PHE A 75 5.35 -18.61 -22.59
N HIS A 76 4.66 -19.48 -21.85
CA HIS A 76 4.58 -20.91 -22.12
C HIS A 76 3.18 -21.30 -22.55
N GLU A 77 3.05 -22.03 -23.66
CA GLU A 77 1.75 -22.56 -24.08
C GLU A 77 1.39 -23.79 -23.26
N LYS A 78 0.23 -23.74 -22.60
CA LYS A 78 -0.33 -24.87 -21.86
C LYS A 78 -1.70 -25.21 -22.42
N THR A 79 -1.82 -26.44 -22.92
CA THR A 79 -3.10 -26.99 -23.37
C THR A 79 -3.79 -27.67 -22.20
N LYS A 80 -5.07 -27.35 -21.98
CA LYS A 80 -5.90 -28.00 -20.95
C LYS A 80 -7.21 -28.48 -21.58
N LEU A 81 -7.70 -29.62 -21.09
CA LEU A 81 -9.01 -30.14 -21.43
C LEU A 81 -10.03 -29.61 -20.41
N VAL A 82 -11.00 -28.84 -20.86
CA VAL A 82 -12.03 -28.25 -19.99
C VAL A 82 -13.40 -28.81 -20.39
N PRO A 83 -14.26 -29.22 -19.44
CA PRO A 83 -15.65 -29.56 -19.72
C PRO A 83 -16.38 -28.39 -20.40
N ALA A 84 -16.97 -28.61 -21.57
CA ALA A 84 -17.60 -27.57 -22.38
C ALA A 84 -18.85 -26.96 -21.73
N ASN A 85 -19.44 -27.65 -20.76
CA ASN A 85 -20.65 -27.32 -20.02
C ASN A 85 -20.49 -26.17 -19.01
N LYS A 86 -19.30 -25.54 -18.91
CA LYS A 86 -19.08 -24.35 -18.05
C LYS A 86 -18.97 -23.03 -18.82
N VAL A 87 -19.12 -23.03 -20.15
CA VAL A 87 -19.14 -21.80 -20.94
C VAL A 87 -20.59 -21.30 -21.04
N GLY A 88 -21.11 -20.75 -19.94
CA GLY A 88 -22.46 -20.17 -19.92
C GLY A 88 -23.19 -20.28 -18.60
N ILE A 89 -22.58 -19.87 -17.49
CA ILE A 89 -23.31 -19.37 -16.31
C ILE A 89 -22.35 -18.47 -15.53
N LYS A 90 -22.37 -17.18 -15.82
CA LYS A 90 -22.33 -16.21 -14.74
C LYS A 90 -23.73 -16.26 -14.14
N GLU A 91 -23.88 -16.92 -12.99
CA GLU A 91 -24.99 -16.71 -12.06
C GLU A 91 -24.67 -17.49 -10.78
N GLU A 92 -24.29 -16.74 -9.76
CA GLU A 92 -24.73 -16.88 -8.37
C GLU A 92 -25.28 -18.25 -7.92
N TYR A 93 -24.41 -19.13 -7.41
CA TYR A 93 -24.85 -20.22 -6.50
C TYR A 93 -23.85 -20.43 -5.37
N THR A 94 -23.64 -19.40 -4.56
CA THR A 94 -23.31 -19.61 -3.14
C THR A 94 -24.24 -18.72 -2.34
N ASN A 95 -25.45 -19.21 -2.08
CA ASN A 95 -26.20 -18.95 -0.86
C ASN A 95 -27.47 -19.80 -0.89
N GLY A 96 -27.56 -20.78 0.00
CA GLY A 96 -28.81 -21.48 0.28
C GLY A 96 -28.65 -23.00 0.36
N HIS A 97 -28.31 -23.47 1.56
CA HIS A 97 -28.69 -24.75 2.14
C HIS A 97 -29.50 -25.71 1.24
N ASP A 98 -28.88 -26.82 0.82
CA ASP A 98 -29.40 -28.14 1.15
C ASP A 98 -28.28 -29.18 1.05
N CYS A 99 -28.04 -29.90 2.14
CA CYS A 99 -27.00 -30.90 2.25
C CYS A 99 -27.53 -32.25 1.79
N THR A 100 -27.40 -32.54 0.50
CA THR A 100 -27.37 -33.93 0.04
C THR A 100 -25.93 -34.38 -0.04
N VAL A 101 -25.57 -35.38 0.76
CA VAL A 101 -24.29 -36.10 0.63
C VAL A 101 -24.32 -36.78 -0.73
N VAL A 102 -23.70 -36.16 -1.72
CA VAL A 102 -23.54 -36.75 -3.06
C VAL A 102 -22.52 -37.87 -2.92
N ASP A 103 -23.01 -39.11 -2.84
CA ASP A 103 -22.16 -40.28 -2.94
C ASP A 103 -21.57 -40.37 -4.35
N ASN A 104 -20.26 -40.57 -4.43
CA ASN A 104 -19.42 -40.42 -5.64
C ASN A 104 -19.71 -41.44 -6.76
N THR A 105 -20.77 -42.24 -6.63
CA THR A 105 -21.03 -43.43 -7.44
C THR A 105 -22.13 -43.26 -8.49
N ASN A 106 -22.96 -42.20 -8.46
CA ASN A 106 -24.14 -42.11 -9.35
C ASN A 106 -24.11 -41.04 -10.46
N VAL A 107 -23.24 -40.02 -10.40
CA VAL A 107 -23.25 -38.95 -11.43
C VAL A 107 -22.55 -39.36 -12.74
N ASN A 108 -21.82 -40.47 -12.74
CA ASN A 108 -20.99 -40.90 -13.88
C ASN A 108 -21.68 -41.83 -14.89
N LYS A 109 -23.00 -42.08 -14.81
CA LYS A 109 -23.60 -43.15 -15.63
C LYS A 109 -24.16 -42.78 -17.00
N LYS A 110 -24.28 -41.52 -17.46
CA LYS A 110 -24.66 -41.26 -18.87
C LYS A 110 -24.52 -39.84 -19.44
N ILE A 111 -23.66 -38.98 -18.90
CA ILE A 111 -23.40 -37.68 -19.53
C ILE A 111 -22.08 -37.77 -20.30
N MET A 112 -22.13 -37.76 -21.64
CA MET A 112 -20.94 -37.53 -22.46
C MET A 112 -20.46 -36.10 -22.18
N ILE A 113 -19.49 -35.95 -21.28
CA ILE A 113 -18.88 -34.65 -21.00
C ILE A 113 -18.01 -34.30 -22.22
N MET A 114 -18.57 -33.49 -23.12
CA MET A 114 -17.83 -32.91 -24.24
C MET A 114 -16.69 -32.06 -23.67
N LYS A 115 -15.43 -32.46 -23.89
CA LYS A 115 -14.25 -31.70 -23.45
C LYS A 115 -13.76 -30.83 -24.60
N LYS A 116 -13.56 -29.55 -24.35
CA LYS A 116 -12.88 -28.65 -25.29
C LYS A 116 -11.40 -28.54 -24.92
N ARG A 117 -10.53 -28.56 -25.93
CA ARG A 117 -9.12 -28.19 -25.77
C ARG A 117 -9.00 -26.68 -25.80
N ILE A 118 -8.41 -26.10 -24.75
CA ILE A 118 -8.09 -24.68 -24.67
C ILE A 118 -6.57 -24.57 -24.57
N THR A 119 -5.98 -23.73 -25.40
CA THR A 119 -4.57 -23.35 -25.32
C THR A 119 -4.51 -21.99 -24.64
N LEU A 120 -3.73 -21.89 -23.56
CA LEU A 120 -3.48 -20.64 -22.84
C LEU A 120 -1.98 -20.35 -22.90
N LYS A 121 -1.59 -19.08 -23.07
CA LYS A 121 -0.21 -18.68 -22.80
C LYS A 121 -0.09 -18.29 -21.33
N ILE A 122 0.90 -18.86 -20.67
CA ILE A 122 1.15 -18.72 -19.25
C ILE A 122 2.43 -17.90 -19.07
N PRO A 123 2.38 -16.72 -18.45
CA PRO A 123 3.58 -15.93 -18.19
C PRO A 123 4.37 -16.53 -17.02
N ILE A 124 5.70 -16.62 -17.19
CA ILE A 124 6.65 -17.03 -16.16
C ILE A 124 7.64 -15.90 -15.94
N CYS A 125 7.83 -15.48 -14.69
CA CYS A 125 8.77 -14.43 -14.33
C CYS A 125 10.21 -14.91 -14.57
N SER A 126 11.00 -14.15 -15.33
CA SER A 126 12.42 -14.47 -15.57
C SER A 126 13.31 -14.36 -14.33
N VAL A 127 12.89 -13.60 -13.31
CA VAL A 127 13.67 -13.32 -12.10
C VAL A 127 13.44 -14.37 -11.01
N CYS A 128 12.17 -14.68 -10.69
CA CYS A 128 11.84 -15.57 -9.57
C CYS A 128 11.14 -16.87 -9.98
N GLY A 129 10.82 -17.06 -11.26
CA GLY A 129 10.16 -18.27 -11.76
C GLY A 129 8.67 -18.39 -11.42
N TRP A 130 8.05 -17.36 -10.85
CA TRP A 130 6.61 -17.35 -10.60
C TRP A 130 5.83 -17.59 -11.90
N CYS A 131 4.80 -18.44 -11.83
CA CYS A 131 3.98 -18.82 -12.97
C CYS A 131 2.54 -18.32 -12.81
N GLY A 132 2.05 -17.64 -13.84
CA GLY A 132 0.67 -17.18 -13.91
C GLY A 132 -0.33 -18.29 -14.22
N HIS A 133 -1.60 -17.90 -14.27
CA HIS A 133 -2.73 -18.70 -14.69
C HIS A 133 -3.10 -18.47 -16.15
N ASP A 134 -2.94 -17.24 -16.64
CA ASP A 134 -3.18 -16.85 -18.03
C ASP A 134 -2.43 -15.58 -18.44
N GLU A 135 -2.65 -15.11 -19.67
CA GLU A 135 -1.98 -13.95 -20.27
C GLU A 135 -2.21 -12.64 -19.49
N CYS A 136 -3.33 -12.51 -18.77
CA CYS A 136 -3.67 -11.30 -18.02
C CYS A 136 -2.77 -11.09 -16.80
N ASP A 137 -2.11 -12.16 -16.34
CA ASP A 137 -1.17 -12.10 -15.21
C ASP A 137 0.17 -11.43 -15.57
N ALA A 138 0.40 -11.14 -16.86
CA ALA A 138 1.59 -10.46 -17.36
C ALA A 138 1.53 -8.93 -17.09
N THR A 139 1.51 -8.53 -15.82
CA THR A 139 1.46 -7.11 -15.44
C THR A 139 2.86 -6.47 -15.47
N PRO A 140 2.97 -5.13 -15.38
CA PRO A 140 4.26 -4.43 -15.33
C PRO A 140 5.15 -4.80 -14.14
N TYR A 141 4.62 -5.50 -13.13
CA TYR A 141 5.39 -5.96 -11.98
C TYR A 141 5.10 -7.43 -11.67
N CYS A 142 6.13 -8.19 -11.29
CA CYS A 142 5.92 -9.54 -10.81
C CYS A 142 5.27 -9.51 -9.41
N PRO A 143 4.08 -10.13 -9.21
CA PRO A 143 3.41 -10.13 -7.91
C PRO A 143 4.17 -10.88 -6.82
N ASN A 144 5.09 -11.79 -7.19
CA ASN A 144 5.86 -12.58 -6.26
C ASN A 144 7.18 -11.92 -5.81
N CYS A 145 7.81 -11.10 -6.66
CA CYS A 145 9.16 -10.56 -6.36
C CYS A 145 9.32 -9.06 -6.59
N GLY A 146 8.26 -8.36 -7.05
CA GLY A 146 8.29 -6.93 -7.30
C GLY A 146 9.15 -6.49 -8.49
N ALA A 147 9.76 -7.43 -9.22
CA ALA A 147 10.56 -7.07 -10.39
C ALA A 147 9.70 -6.36 -11.44
N ARG A 148 10.20 -5.24 -11.97
CA ARG A 148 9.54 -4.51 -13.06
C ARG A 148 9.77 -5.23 -14.37
N MET A 149 8.69 -5.45 -15.11
CA MET A 149 8.67 -6.24 -16.33
C MET A 149 8.71 -5.30 -17.52
N ASP A 150 9.89 -5.11 -18.11
CA ASP A 150 10.14 -4.05 -19.10
C ASP A 150 9.62 -4.38 -20.53
N GLY A 151 8.95 -5.52 -20.71
CA GLY A 151 8.47 -5.97 -22.02
C GLY A 151 9.61 -6.41 -22.96
N ASP A 152 9.30 -7.14 -24.02
CA ASP A 152 10.28 -7.75 -24.92
C ASP A 152 11.23 -6.71 -25.55
N ASN A 153 12.51 -6.72 -25.15
CA ASN A 153 13.59 -6.17 -25.96
C ASN A 153 13.89 -7.14 -27.11
N ASN A 154 13.02 -7.16 -28.13
CA ASN A 154 13.39 -7.68 -29.44
C ASN A 154 14.19 -6.58 -30.17
N GLY A 155 15.50 -6.60 -29.99
CA GLY A 155 16.47 -5.99 -30.91
C GLY A 155 16.88 -6.97 -32.00
#